data_AF-A0A350XFQ7-F1
#
_entry.id   AF-A0A350XFQ7-F1
#
_cell.length_a   1.000
_cell.length_b   1.000
_cell.length_c   1.000
_cell.angle_alpha   90.00
_cell.angle_beta   90.00
_cell.angle_gamma   90.00
#
_symmetry.space_group_name_H-M   'P 1'
#
loop_
_entity.id
_entity.type
_entity.pdbx_description
1 polymer ?
#
loop_
_entity_poly.entity_id
_entity_poly.type
_entity_poly.pdbx_seq_one_letter_code
_entity_poly.pdbx_strand_id
1 'polypeptide(L)'
;VPQKEELSSLAAHQASLCLYLSARHIEAAQNQLIQHYPADTPVAICYRLGWPDERILLIPLEQMAAVTREEKLIRTTLYVISPALGKVENARSRLYHPEHYHLFRPKSVIGNG
;
A
#
# COMPACT_ATOMS: atom_id res chain seq x y z
N VAL A 1 -1.53 -21.56 6.06
CA VAL A 1 -0.34 -20.67 5.91
C VAL A 1 0.65 -21.08 6.99
N PRO A 2 1.98 -21.00 6.80
CA PRO A 2 2.93 -21.28 7.87
C PRO A 2 2.64 -20.38 9.09
N GLN A 3 2.80 -20.89 10.31
CA GLN A 3 2.43 -20.15 11.53
C GLN A 3 3.09 -18.76 11.67
N LYS A 4 4.29 -18.60 11.09
CA LYS A 4 5.05 -17.34 11.09
C LYS A 4 4.57 -16.31 10.05
N GLU A 5 3.76 -16.73 9.09
CA GLU A 5 3.19 -15.90 8.02
C GLU A 5 1.69 -15.62 8.24
N GLU A 6 1.15 -16.04 9.38
CA GLU A 6 -0.21 -15.69 9.78
C GLU A 6 -0.33 -14.18 9.96
N LEU A 7 -1.24 -13.57 9.20
CA LEU A 7 -1.45 -12.12 9.16
C LEU A 7 -1.72 -11.53 10.54
N SER A 8 -2.43 -12.27 11.40
CA SER A 8 -2.69 -11.91 12.80
C SER A 8 -1.40 -11.69 13.60
N SER A 9 -0.39 -12.58 13.42
CA SER A 9 0.90 -12.47 14.10
C SER A 9 1.69 -11.25 13.65
N LEU A 10 1.70 -10.99 12.33
CA LEU A 10 2.35 -9.80 11.76
C LEU A 10 1.65 -8.51 12.20
N ALA A 11 0.32 -8.53 12.26
CA ALA A 11 -0.51 -7.39 12.66
C ALA A 11 -0.35 -7.03 14.15
N ALA A 12 -0.14 -8.02 15.02
CA ALA A 12 0.07 -7.81 16.45
C ALA A 12 1.29 -6.91 16.77
N HIS A 13 2.27 -6.84 15.87
CA HIS A 13 3.42 -5.93 16.01
C HIS A 13 3.11 -4.47 15.65
N GLN A 14 1.90 -4.19 15.13
CA GLN A 14 1.47 -2.86 14.67
C GLN A 14 2.42 -2.18 13.68
N ALA A 15 3.16 -2.98 12.91
CA ALA A 15 4.08 -2.53 11.89
C ALA A 15 3.33 -2.00 10.64
N SER A 16 4.05 -1.37 9.71
CA SER A 16 3.43 -1.12 8.39
C SER A 16 3.36 -2.42 7.60
N LEU A 17 2.16 -2.76 7.11
CA LEU A 17 1.93 -3.98 6.34
C LEU A 17 1.53 -3.68 4.92
N CYS A 18 2.09 -4.43 3.98
CA CYS A 18 1.76 -4.38 2.58
C CYS A 18 1.17 -5.74 2.15
N LEU A 19 -0.10 -5.75 1.78
CA LEU A 19 -0.79 -6.96 1.30
C LEU A 19 -0.96 -6.90 -0.21
N TYR A 20 -0.46 -7.92 -0.91
CA TYR A 20 -0.60 -8.07 -2.35
C TYR A 20 -1.34 -9.37 -2.68
N LEU A 21 -2.14 -9.35 -3.76
CA LEU A 21 -3.03 -10.46 -4.17
C LEU A 21 -4.12 -10.86 -3.17
N SER A 22 -4.32 -10.08 -2.10
CA SER A 22 -5.29 -10.37 -1.03
C SER A 22 -6.73 -9.96 -1.36
N ALA A 23 -6.98 -9.32 -2.50
CA ALA A 23 -8.32 -8.82 -2.86
C ALA A 23 -9.43 -9.89 -2.80
N ARG A 24 -9.11 -11.15 -3.13
CA ARG A 24 -10.06 -12.28 -3.06
C ARG A 24 -10.43 -12.70 -1.63
N HIS A 25 -9.61 -12.32 -0.65
CA HIS A 25 -9.77 -12.66 0.76
C HIS A 25 -9.79 -11.40 1.63
N ILE A 26 -10.20 -10.27 1.07
CA ILE A 26 -10.06 -8.96 1.73
C ILE A 26 -10.91 -8.85 3.00
N GLU A 27 -12.06 -9.52 3.05
CA GLU A 27 -12.91 -9.58 4.25
C GLU A 27 -12.21 -10.32 5.40
N ALA A 28 -11.63 -11.48 5.10
CA ALA A 28 -10.88 -12.24 6.09
C ALA A 28 -9.65 -11.45 6.57
N ALA A 29 -8.95 -10.78 5.64
CA ALA A 29 -7.82 -9.93 5.98
C ALA A 29 -8.23 -8.75 6.89
N GLN A 30 -9.31 -8.03 6.54
CA GLN A 30 -9.84 -6.94 7.38
C GLN A 30 -10.20 -7.43 8.78
N ASN A 31 -10.91 -8.55 8.87
CA ASN A 31 -11.34 -9.11 10.16
C ASN A 31 -10.15 -9.49 11.05
N GLN A 32 -9.07 -10.03 10.47
CA GLN A 32 -7.85 -10.33 11.20
C GLN A 32 -7.11 -9.05 11.61
N LEU A 33 -7.03 -8.05 10.73
CA LEU A 33 -6.32 -6.80 10.98
C LEU A 33 -6.99 -5.95 12.08
N ILE A 34 -8.33 -5.84 12.08
CA ILE A 34 -9.10 -5.06 13.07
C ILE A 34 -8.92 -5.58 14.51
N GLN A 35 -8.50 -6.84 14.68
CA GLN A 35 -8.19 -7.38 16.00
C GLN A 35 -6.92 -6.77 16.62
N HIS A 36 -6.03 -6.19 15.79
CA HIS A 36 -4.70 -5.69 16.21
C HIS A 36 -4.48 -4.21 15.89
N TYR A 37 -5.18 -3.67 14.90
CA TYR A 37 -5.15 -2.27 14.50
C TYR A 37 -6.47 -1.58 14.87
N PRO A 38 -6.42 -0.30 15.29
CA PRO A 38 -7.60 0.55 15.38
C PRO A 38 -8.41 0.57 14.07
N ALA A 39 -9.73 0.62 14.16
CA ALA A 39 -10.65 0.62 13.00
C ALA A 39 -10.43 1.80 12.04
N ASP A 40 -9.96 2.92 12.57
CA ASP A 40 -9.60 4.15 11.86
C ASP A 40 -8.17 4.13 11.30
N THR A 41 -7.42 3.03 11.48
CA THR A 41 -6.05 2.91 10.94
C THR A 41 -6.07 3.16 9.45
N PRO A 42 -5.25 4.11 8.94
CA PRO A 42 -5.24 4.41 7.52
C PRO A 42 -4.76 3.23 6.68
N VAL A 43 -5.51 2.98 5.60
CA VAL A 43 -5.20 2.00 4.57
C VAL A 43 -5.16 2.69 3.22
N ALA A 44 -4.02 2.60 2.54
CA ALA A 44 -3.93 2.98 1.13
C ALA A 44 -4.24 1.76 0.25
N ILE A 45 -5.30 1.83 -0.54
CA ILE A 45 -5.61 0.86 -1.60
C ILE A 45 -5.02 1.38 -2.90
N CYS A 46 -3.97 0.73 -3.37
CA CYS A 46 -3.20 1.11 -4.54
C CYS A 46 -3.48 0.14 -5.68
N TYR A 47 -4.22 0.59 -6.68
CA TYR A 47 -4.62 -0.22 -7.83
C TYR A 47 -3.79 0.14 -9.07
N ARG A 48 -3.17 -0.87 -9.68
CA ARG A 48 -2.36 -0.75 -10.91
C ARG A 48 -1.39 0.44 -10.91
N LEU A 49 -0.65 0.59 -9.81
CA LEU A 49 0.36 1.64 -9.68
C LEU A 49 1.28 1.70 -10.91
N GLY A 50 1.49 2.91 -11.43
CA GLY A 50 2.31 3.17 -12.61
C GLY A 50 1.62 2.92 -13.96
N TRP A 51 0.34 2.56 -13.97
CA TRP A 51 -0.46 2.46 -15.21
C TRP A 51 -1.24 3.76 -15.44
N PRO A 52 -1.70 4.06 -16.67
CA PRO A 52 -2.43 5.30 -16.95
C PRO A 52 -3.72 5.48 -16.14
N ASP A 53 -4.26 4.38 -15.63
CA ASP A 53 -5.51 4.30 -14.88
C ASP A 53 -5.28 3.77 -13.46
N GLU A 54 -4.11 4.10 -12.90
CA GLU A 54 -3.81 3.90 -11.49
C GLU A 54 -4.82 4.62 -10.59
N ARG A 55 -5.07 4.04 -9.42
CA ARG A 55 -5.90 4.68 -8.39
C ARG A 55 -5.27 4.44 -7.03
N ILE A 56 -5.28 5.47 -6.19
CA ILE A 56 -4.86 5.39 -4.79
C ILE A 56 -6.01 5.93 -3.95
N LEU A 57 -6.56 5.09 -3.08
CA LEU A 57 -7.63 5.44 -2.16
C LEU A 57 -7.09 5.35 -0.73
N LEU A 58 -7.19 6.43 0.02
CA LEU A 58 -6.87 6.44 1.45
C LEU A 58 -8.16 6.39 2.25
N ILE A 59 -8.34 5.32 3.02
CA ILE A 59 -9.59 5.01 3.74
C ILE A 59 -9.25 4.42 5.12
N PRO A 60 -10.19 4.44 6.09
CA PRO A 60 -10.01 3.72 7.34
C PRO A 60 -10.08 2.20 7.14
N LEU A 61 -9.37 1.45 7.97
CA LEU A 61 -9.29 -0.01 7.92
C LEU A 61 -10.68 -0.69 7.93
N GLU A 62 -11.65 -0.15 8.66
CA GLU A 62 -13.02 -0.68 8.71
C GLU A 62 -13.76 -0.67 7.36
N GLN A 63 -13.34 0.19 6.43
CA GLN A 63 -13.94 0.33 5.10
C GLN A 63 -13.21 -0.48 4.01
N MET A 64 -12.08 -1.11 4.34
CA MET A 64 -11.18 -1.75 3.38
C MET A 64 -11.88 -2.74 2.44
N ALA A 65 -12.68 -3.65 2.99
CA ALA A 65 -13.40 -4.64 2.22
C ALA A 65 -14.58 -4.05 1.43
N ALA A 66 -15.31 -3.09 2.01
CA ALA A 66 -16.43 -2.43 1.35
C ALA A 66 -15.98 -1.69 0.08
N VAL A 67 -15.00 -0.80 0.24
CA VAL A 67 -14.44 0.01 -0.86
C VAL A 67 -13.83 -0.88 -1.94
N THR A 68 -13.11 -1.94 -1.55
CA THR A 68 -12.54 -2.90 -2.51
C THR A 68 -13.59 -3.53 -3.42
N ARG A 69 -14.76 -3.88 -2.86
CA ARG A 69 -15.87 -4.48 -3.61
C ARG A 69 -16.58 -3.46 -4.48
N GLU A 70 -16.90 -2.31 -3.93
CA GLU A 70 -17.60 -1.22 -4.62
C GLU A 70 -16.81 -0.74 -5.86
N GLU A 71 -15.50 -0.55 -5.69
CA GLU A 71 -14.58 -0.13 -6.75
C GLU A 71 -14.12 -1.28 -7.68
N LYS A 72 -14.54 -2.52 -7.40
CA LYS A 72 -14.18 -3.73 -8.18
C LYS A 72 -12.67 -3.93 -8.33
N LEU A 73 -11.92 -3.74 -7.24
CA LEU A 73 -10.44 -3.79 -7.21
C LEU A 73 -9.92 -5.24 -7.07
N ILE A 74 -10.17 -6.07 -8.08
CA ILE A 74 -10.03 -7.53 -8.00
C ILE A 74 -8.58 -8.02 -8.18
N ARG A 75 -7.76 -7.35 -9.02
CA ARG A 75 -6.39 -7.75 -9.36
C ARG A 75 -5.44 -6.57 -9.35
N THR A 76 -4.16 -6.82 -9.13
CA THR A 76 -3.12 -5.76 -9.16
C THR A 76 -3.42 -4.66 -8.15
N THR A 77 -3.91 -5.07 -6.98
CA THR A 77 -4.21 -4.21 -5.84
C THR A 77 -3.20 -4.48 -4.73
N LEU A 78 -2.55 -3.44 -4.26
CA LEU A 78 -1.70 -3.42 -3.09
C LEU A 78 -2.41 -2.66 -1.97
N TYR A 79 -2.50 -3.25 -0.78
CA TYR A 79 -3.05 -2.61 0.40
C TYR A 79 -1.90 -2.25 1.33
N VAL A 80 -1.74 -0.98 1.67
CA VAL A 80 -0.75 -0.52 2.64
C VAL A 80 -1.47 -0.09 3.91
N ILE A 81 -1.34 -0.88 4.97
CA ILE A 81 -1.93 -0.63 6.29
C ILE A 81 -0.85 -0.03 7.16
N SER A 82 -1.01 1.23 7.58
CA SER A 82 -0.01 1.88 8.41
C SER A 82 -0.56 3.11 9.15
N PRO A 83 -0.37 3.20 10.48
CA PRO A 83 -0.63 4.43 11.23
C PRO A 83 0.19 5.64 10.73
N ALA A 84 1.30 5.42 10.01
CA ALA A 84 2.14 6.49 9.48
C ALA A 84 1.52 7.22 8.29
N LEU A 85 0.57 6.60 7.57
CA LEU A 85 -0.07 7.21 6.40
C LEU A 85 -0.95 8.41 6.75
N GLY A 86 -1.57 8.43 7.94
CA GLY A 86 -2.44 9.52 8.39
C GLY A 86 -1.69 10.80 8.77
N LYS A 87 -0.35 10.75 8.88
CA LYS A 87 0.49 11.92 9.22
C LYS A 87 1.01 12.65 7.98
N VAL A 88 0.65 12.21 6.77
CA VAL A 88 1.13 12.79 5.52
C VAL A 88 0.22 13.93 5.07
N GLU A 89 0.05 14.94 5.93
CA GLU A 89 -0.36 16.26 5.44
C GLU A 89 0.91 16.93 4.88
N ASN A 90 1.00 17.07 3.56
CA ASN A 90 1.97 17.93 2.86
C ASN A 90 3.47 17.57 2.89
N ALA A 91 3.88 16.39 3.38
CA ALA A 91 5.28 15.98 3.28
C ALA A 91 5.60 15.36 1.90
N ARG A 92 5.82 16.22 0.88
CA ARG A 92 6.49 15.78 -0.35
C ARG A 92 7.82 15.16 0.07
N SER A 93 8.02 13.87 -0.20
CA SER A 93 9.22 13.14 0.23
C SER A 93 10.48 13.88 -0.23
N ARG A 94 11.31 14.30 0.73
CA ARG A 94 12.58 14.99 0.43
C ARG A 94 13.55 14.09 -0.36
N LEU A 95 13.31 12.78 -0.41
CA LEU A 95 14.06 11.82 -1.23
C LEU A 95 13.84 12.01 -2.74
N TYR A 96 12.72 12.60 -3.16
CA TYR A 96 12.40 12.90 -4.56
C TYR A 96 12.28 14.40 -4.82
N HIS A 97 12.91 15.24 -4.00
CA HIS A 97 13.12 16.63 -4.38
C HIS A 97 13.82 16.62 -5.75
N PRO A 98 13.40 17.44 -6.74
CA PRO A 98 13.94 17.41 -8.10
C PRO A 98 15.46 17.68 -8.20
N GLU A 99 16.11 17.99 -7.07
CA GLU A 99 17.57 18.14 -6.94
C GLU A 99 18.31 16.84 -6.60
N HIS A 100 17.63 15.71 -6.35
CA HIS A 100 18.29 14.43 -6.06
C HIS A 100 18.56 13.61 -7.33
N TYR A 101 19.83 13.66 -7.77
CA TYR A 101 20.36 12.89 -8.90
C TYR A 101 20.41 11.38 -8.61
N HIS A 102 19.90 10.57 -9.53
CA HIS A 102 19.93 9.11 -9.45
C HIS A 102 21.37 8.56 -9.56
N LEU A 103 21.86 7.94 -8.49
CA LEU A 103 23.21 7.34 -8.38
C LEU A 103 23.44 6.09 -9.24
N PHE A 104 22.43 5.50 -9.88
CA PHE A 104 22.56 4.17 -10.52
C PHE A 104 22.10 4.09 -11.98
N ARG A 105 22.11 5.21 -12.72
CA ARG A 105 21.93 5.17 -14.19
C ARG A 105 22.96 6.05 -14.88
N PRO A 106 24.09 5.51 -15.38
CA PRO A 106 24.92 6.24 -16.33
C PRO A 106 24.08 6.52 -17.58
N LYS A 107 24.09 7.77 -18.04
CA LYS A 107 23.51 8.14 -19.33
C LYS A 107 24.18 7.30 -20.41
N SER A 108 23.37 6.64 -21.24
CA SER A 108 23.86 6.13 -22.51
C SER A 108 24.34 7.34 -23.32
N VAL A 109 25.64 7.41 -23.56
CA VAL A 109 26.24 8.39 -24.46
C VAL A 109 25.88 7.94 -25.87
N ILE A 110 24.91 8.60 -26.50
CA ILE A 110 24.69 8.44 -27.93
C ILE A 110 25.79 9.28 -28.60
N GLY A 111 26.86 8.62 -29.03
CA GLY A 111 27.86 9.22 -29.91
C GLY A 111 27.33 9.26 -31.34
N ASN A 112 27.14 10.47 -31.87
CA ASN A 112 26.96 10.68 -33.30
C ASN A 112 28.34 10.54 -33.97
N GLY A 113 28.45 9.60 -34.90
CA GLY A 113 29.52 9.52 -35.91
C GLY A 113 28.89 9.57 -37.28
#